data_AF-A0A0W0EIW2-F1
#
_entry.id   AF-A0A0W0EIW2-F1
#
_cell.length_a   1.000
_cell.length_b   1.000
_cell.length_c   1.000
_cell.angle_alpha   90.00
_cell.angle_beta   90.00
_cell.angle_gamma   90.00
#
_symmetry.space_group_name_H-M   'P 1'
#
loop_
_entity.id
_entity.type
_entity.pdbx_description
1 polymer ?
#
loop_
_entity_poly.entity_id
_entity_poly.type
_entity_poly.pdbx_seq_one_letter_code
_entity_poly.pdbx_strand_id
1 'polypeptide(L)'
;MNLLVKGSLVNIGLRSGILRRSIKRCFKMEALNNQNIEDSKKRQALQKNNQPLKKRSKLKRYKAKKVDPTSPLGVLQFEIDELLRENNLEKSQVENDVTAILNDTSFVTGPIASKYHREVSDVKVLKLGSNGDGLAIISNPVETDKKQVAIVPFGLPGDLVRIKVFKTHPLYVESDLLDVIEKSPIRKDELIKDKYFGKYSGSQFEFLDYSEQLKIKKSTIANAYKHFAPLLLAESLVPEISDTVASPLQYGYRTKITPHFDMPHKVKQLEVRPPLGFGQKGRPKWRKETLEVGGTGPILDIEECALATDILNKGLSNERARFEKEFKNYKKGATILLRENTIILDPSKPTEEQLEEGSRDENGDISFIEVTDETTGVKLAKTCVTNTRQIVTEYVDGYTFKFSAGEFFQNNNSILPLVTKYVRDNLQLGNGDKPRYLVDAYCGSGLFSICSSKGVDKVIGVEISADSVSFAERNAKNNGVENCKFIVGKAEKLFESIDTPADSTSVILDPPRKGCDELFLKQLAAYNPARIVYISCNVHSQARDVQYFLKDTPEESRA
;
A
#
# COMPACT_ATOMS: atom_id res chain seq x y z
N MET A 1 -40.89 -20.97 -27.38
CA MET A 1 -41.88 -20.69 -28.44
C MET A 1 -41.12 -20.41 -29.73
N ASN A 2 -41.05 -21.44 -30.59
CA ASN A 2 -40.76 -21.49 -32.05
C ASN A 2 -39.49 -20.83 -32.62
N LEU A 3 -38.70 -21.37 -33.57
CA LEU A 3 -38.60 -22.62 -34.38
C LEU A 3 -37.20 -22.50 -35.10
N LEU A 4 -36.29 -23.51 -35.19
CA LEU A 4 -36.10 -24.55 -36.25
C LEU A 4 -35.79 -23.97 -37.67
N VAL A 5 -34.88 -24.42 -38.55
CA VAL A 5 -34.41 -25.75 -39.09
C VAL A 5 -33.11 -25.46 -39.94
N LYS A 6 -31.97 -26.17 -39.98
CA LYS A 6 -31.54 -27.54 -40.44
C LYS A 6 -31.50 -27.82 -41.96
N GLY A 7 -30.39 -28.46 -42.40
CA GLY A 7 -30.29 -29.36 -43.58
C GLY A 7 -29.51 -28.81 -44.79
N SER A 8 -28.78 -29.55 -45.65
CA SER A 8 -28.02 -30.82 -45.67
C SER A 8 -27.94 -31.27 -47.14
N LEU A 9 -26.72 -31.48 -47.65
CA LEU A 9 -26.23 -32.53 -48.59
C LEU A 9 -26.95 -32.91 -49.92
N VAL A 10 -26.13 -33.52 -50.81
CA VAL A 10 -26.37 -34.55 -51.86
C VAL A 10 -25.98 -34.07 -53.29
N ASN A 11 -25.37 -34.82 -54.23
CA ASN A 11 -24.58 -36.08 -54.31
C ASN A 11 -24.23 -36.39 -55.80
N ILE A 12 -23.29 -37.32 -56.02
CA ILE A 12 -23.14 -38.32 -57.13
C ILE A 12 -22.52 -37.97 -58.52
N GLY A 13 -21.46 -38.75 -58.85
CA GLY A 13 -21.35 -39.60 -60.08
C GLY A 13 -20.30 -39.21 -61.14
N LEU A 14 -19.59 -40.08 -61.90
CA LEU A 14 -19.06 -41.47 -61.82
C LEU A 14 -18.39 -41.79 -63.20
N ARG A 15 -17.20 -42.43 -63.22
CA ARG A 15 -16.63 -43.39 -64.24
C ARG A 15 -16.33 -42.89 -65.69
N SER A 16 -15.42 -43.42 -66.51
CA SER A 16 -14.36 -44.47 -66.45
C SER A 16 -13.58 -44.54 -67.80
N GLY A 17 -12.27 -44.84 -67.75
CA GLY A 17 -11.44 -45.61 -68.73
C GLY A 17 -11.26 -45.11 -70.18
N ILE A 18 -10.29 -45.51 -71.00
CA ILE A 18 -9.13 -46.44 -70.96
C ILE A 18 -8.38 -46.23 -72.32
N LEU A 19 -7.05 -46.40 -72.34
CA LEU A 19 -6.20 -46.72 -73.52
C LEU A 19 -6.28 -45.84 -74.80
N ARG A 20 -5.20 -45.11 -75.11
CA ARG A 20 -4.18 -45.54 -76.09
C ARG A 20 -3.12 -44.45 -76.26
N ARG A 21 -1.93 -44.79 -75.75
CA ARG A 21 -0.65 -44.19 -76.10
C ARG A 21 -0.31 -44.50 -77.55
N SER A 22 0.65 -43.72 -78.07
CA SER A 22 1.38 -43.92 -79.32
C SER A 22 0.77 -43.23 -80.54
N ILE A 23 0.95 -41.90 -80.59
CA ILE A 23 1.52 -41.11 -81.71
C ILE A 23 1.62 -39.68 -81.16
N LYS A 24 2.73 -39.36 -80.47
CA LYS A 24 3.19 -37.98 -80.14
C LYS A 24 4.52 -38.00 -79.36
N ARG A 25 5.41 -38.95 -79.70
CA ARG A 25 6.74 -39.10 -79.06
C ARG A 25 7.88 -38.43 -79.84
N CYS A 26 7.62 -37.75 -80.96
CA CYS A 26 8.65 -37.03 -81.72
C CYS A 26 8.50 -35.49 -81.76
N PHE A 27 7.53 -34.90 -81.04
CA PHE A 27 7.40 -33.44 -80.88
C PHE A 27 7.57 -32.98 -79.41
N LYS A 28 8.21 -33.80 -78.57
CA LYS A 28 8.29 -33.60 -77.12
C LYS A 28 9.72 -33.44 -76.58
N MET A 29 10.65 -32.94 -77.39
CA MET A 29 12.02 -32.65 -76.92
C MET A 29 12.50 -31.21 -77.11
N GLU A 30 11.90 -30.38 -77.96
CA GLU A 30 12.26 -28.96 -78.06
C GLU A 30 11.29 -28.00 -77.34
N ALA A 31 10.05 -28.42 -77.05
CA ALA A 31 9.10 -27.62 -76.26
C ALA A 31 9.32 -27.71 -74.73
N LEU A 32 10.18 -28.63 -74.25
CA LEU A 32 10.45 -28.84 -72.82
C LEU A 32 11.62 -28.00 -72.26
N ASN A 33 12.38 -27.31 -73.12
CA ASN A 33 13.52 -26.50 -72.66
C ASN A 33 13.15 -25.01 -72.45
N ASN A 34 12.16 -24.48 -73.18
CA ASN A 34 11.74 -23.08 -73.01
C ASN A 34 10.67 -22.87 -71.92
N GLN A 35 9.89 -23.89 -71.53
CA GLN A 35 8.97 -23.79 -70.38
C GLN A 35 9.69 -23.83 -69.02
N ASN A 36 10.82 -24.53 -68.90
CA ASN A 36 11.59 -24.59 -67.65
C ASN A 36 12.34 -23.28 -67.32
N ILE A 37 12.63 -22.43 -68.31
CA ILE A 37 13.27 -21.12 -68.09
C ILE A 37 12.23 -20.06 -67.70
N GLU A 38 11.01 -20.09 -68.23
CA GLU A 38 9.93 -19.19 -67.78
C GLU A 38 9.33 -19.60 -66.43
N ASP A 39 9.21 -20.89 -66.13
CA ASP A 39 8.74 -21.34 -64.80
C ASP A 39 9.79 -21.15 -63.70
N SER A 40 11.09 -21.21 -64.00
CA SER A 40 12.13 -20.84 -63.02
C SER A 40 12.21 -19.33 -62.78
N LYS A 41 11.99 -18.49 -63.81
CA LYS A 41 11.88 -17.03 -63.65
C LYS A 41 10.58 -16.60 -62.96
N LYS A 42 9.44 -17.25 -63.20
CA LYS A 42 8.21 -17.04 -62.43
C LYS A 42 8.32 -17.57 -60.99
N ARG A 43 8.97 -18.71 -60.75
CA ARG A 43 9.24 -19.21 -59.38
C ARG A 43 10.24 -18.33 -58.63
N GLN A 44 11.25 -17.75 -59.29
CA GLN A 44 12.15 -16.76 -58.66
C GLN A 44 11.49 -15.38 -58.46
N ALA A 45 10.54 -14.98 -59.32
CA ALA A 45 9.77 -13.74 -59.15
C ALA A 45 8.65 -13.86 -58.09
N LEU A 46 8.05 -15.04 -57.92
CA LEU A 46 7.04 -15.31 -56.87
C LEU A 46 7.65 -15.74 -55.53
N GLN A 47 8.93 -16.14 -55.48
CA GLN A 47 9.65 -16.38 -54.21
C GLN A 47 10.40 -15.14 -53.67
N LYS A 48 10.50 -14.04 -54.42
CA LYS A 48 11.09 -12.78 -53.91
C LYS A 48 10.11 -11.85 -53.19
N ASN A 49 8.82 -12.17 -53.13
CA ASN A 49 7.81 -11.36 -52.43
C ASN A 49 7.12 -12.06 -51.25
N ASN A 50 7.66 -13.17 -50.76
CA ASN A 50 7.24 -13.81 -49.52
C ASN A 50 8.36 -13.84 -48.47
N GLN A 51 9.06 -12.72 -48.29
CA GLN A 51 9.50 -12.44 -46.92
C GLN A 51 8.21 -12.21 -46.12
N PRO A 52 8.01 -12.86 -44.96
CA PRO A 52 6.93 -12.45 -44.10
C PRO A 52 7.13 -10.95 -43.88
N LEU A 53 6.17 -10.12 -44.31
CA LEU A 53 6.12 -8.72 -43.89
C LEU A 53 6.39 -8.79 -42.39
N LYS A 54 7.59 -8.35 -41.95
CA LYS A 54 7.93 -8.34 -40.53
C LYS A 54 6.73 -7.66 -39.90
N LYS A 55 5.91 -8.41 -39.13
CA LYS A 55 4.77 -7.84 -38.42
C LYS A 55 5.38 -6.64 -37.73
N ARG A 56 5.05 -5.41 -38.17
CA ARG A 56 5.59 -4.19 -37.57
C ARG A 56 5.36 -4.38 -36.08
N SER A 57 6.44 -4.53 -35.31
CA SER A 57 6.29 -4.79 -33.88
C SER A 57 5.46 -3.64 -33.36
N LYS A 58 4.29 -3.94 -32.78
CA LYS A 58 3.41 -2.89 -32.26
C LYS A 58 4.27 -2.03 -31.32
N LEU A 59 4.33 -0.72 -31.59
CA LEU A 59 5.06 0.22 -30.73
C LEU A 59 4.54 0.04 -29.31
N LYS A 60 5.46 -0.13 -28.37
CA LYS A 60 5.16 -0.15 -26.94
C LYS A 60 4.62 1.23 -26.60
N ARG A 61 3.37 1.29 -26.13
CA ARG A 61 2.78 2.53 -25.65
C ARG A 61 2.86 2.57 -24.13
N TYR A 62 3.21 3.73 -23.59
CA TYR A 62 3.00 3.98 -22.18
C TYR A 62 1.50 3.94 -21.91
N LYS A 63 1.07 3.07 -20.98
CA LYS A 63 -0.32 3.02 -20.53
C LYS A 63 -0.42 3.83 -19.25
N ALA A 64 -0.85 5.08 -19.37
CA ALA A 64 -1.22 5.88 -18.22
C ALA A 64 -2.34 5.15 -17.46
N LYS A 65 -2.11 4.86 -16.18
CA LYS A 65 -3.16 4.33 -15.31
C LYS A 65 -4.02 5.50 -14.85
N LYS A 66 -5.33 5.31 -14.74
CA LYS A 66 -6.18 6.25 -13.98
C LYS A 66 -5.75 6.15 -12.52
N VAL A 67 -5.24 7.24 -11.97
CA VAL A 67 -4.72 7.32 -10.60
C VAL A 67 -5.77 8.03 -9.75
N ASP A 68 -6.07 7.46 -8.58
CA ASP A 68 -6.88 8.13 -7.58
C ASP A 68 -6.12 9.35 -7.05
N PRO A 69 -6.70 10.57 -7.08
CA PRO A 69 -6.01 11.79 -6.66
C PRO A 69 -5.43 11.71 -5.24
N THR A 70 -6.09 10.99 -4.33
CA THR A 70 -5.71 10.86 -2.92
C THR A 70 -4.76 9.68 -2.66
N SER A 71 -4.43 8.91 -3.71
CA SER A 71 -3.41 7.86 -3.62
C SER A 71 -1.99 8.45 -3.61
N PRO A 72 -0.97 7.70 -3.14
CA PRO A 72 0.42 8.18 -3.12
C PRO A 72 0.93 8.75 -4.46
N LEU A 73 0.51 8.15 -5.59
CA LEU A 73 0.86 8.63 -6.92
C LEU A 73 0.06 9.86 -7.35
N GLY A 74 -1.20 9.99 -6.90
CA GLY A 74 -2.03 11.16 -7.18
C GLY A 74 -1.51 12.38 -6.43
N VAL A 75 -1.22 12.22 -5.15
CA VAL A 75 -0.61 13.24 -4.29
C VAL A 75 0.71 13.73 -4.87
N LEU A 76 1.57 12.80 -5.30
CA LEU A 76 2.85 13.15 -5.94
C LEU A 76 2.66 14.06 -7.17
N GLN A 77 1.58 13.93 -7.95
CA GLN A 77 1.34 14.83 -9.10
C GLN A 77 1.11 16.27 -8.64
N PHE A 78 0.32 16.49 -7.58
CA PHE A 78 0.12 17.81 -7.00
C PHE A 78 1.42 18.38 -6.42
N GLU A 79 2.23 17.55 -5.77
CA GLU A 79 3.52 17.95 -5.20
C GLU A 79 4.55 18.31 -6.28
N ILE A 80 4.53 17.61 -7.41
CA ILE A 80 5.31 17.97 -8.60
C ILE A 80 4.84 19.32 -9.13
N ASP A 81 3.54 19.49 -9.38
CA ASP A 81 3.00 20.74 -9.92
C ASP A 81 3.28 21.94 -8.98
N GLU A 82 3.28 21.74 -7.67
CA GLU A 82 3.73 22.72 -6.67
C GLU A 82 5.24 23.00 -6.78
N LEU A 83 6.08 21.96 -6.82
CA LEU A 83 7.54 22.12 -6.95
C LEU A 83 7.91 22.89 -8.22
N LEU A 84 7.21 22.64 -9.33
CA LEU A 84 7.43 23.34 -10.59
C LEU A 84 7.08 24.83 -10.46
N ARG A 85 5.94 25.16 -9.85
CA ARG A 85 5.55 26.56 -9.59
C ARG A 85 6.56 27.30 -8.72
N GLU A 86 7.02 26.66 -7.63
CA GLU A 86 8.04 27.22 -6.72
C GLU A 86 9.37 27.51 -7.42
N ASN A 87 9.66 26.80 -8.51
CA ASN A 87 10.90 26.92 -9.29
C ASN A 87 10.70 27.60 -10.65
N ASN A 88 9.54 28.23 -10.91
CA ASN A 88 9.20 28.89 -12.17
C ASN A 88 9.39 28.00 -13.41
N LEU A 89 8.97 26.73 -13.32
CA LEU A 89 9.02 25.77 -14.42
C LEU A 89 7.61 25.43 -14.89
N GLU A 90 7.47 25.27 -16.20
CA GLU A 90 6.27 24.71 -16.81
C GLU A 90 6.36 23.18 -16.94
N LYS A 91 5.20 22.53 -16.96
CA LYS A 91 5.09 21.07 -17.12
C LYS A 91 5.74 20.57 -18.41
N SER A 92 5.64 21.34 -19.49
CA SER A 92 6.27 21.08 -20.79
C SER A 92 7.81 20.98 -20.71
N GLN A 93 8.42 21.66 -19.75
CA GLN A 93 9.88 21.68 -19.54
C GLN A 93 10.39 20.48 -18.76
N VAL A 94 9.51 19.68 -18.14
CA VAL A 94 9.87 18.47 -17.39
C VAL A 94 9.29 17.18 -17.96
N GLU A 95 8.43 17.31 -18.97
CA GLU A 95 7.78 16.17 -19.60
C GLU A 95 8.79 15.31 -20.38
N ASN A 96 8.81 14.02 -20.06
CA ASN A 96 9.65 13.02 -20.71
C ASN A 96 8.90 12.31 -21.83
N ASP A 97 9.51 12.17 -23.00
CA ASP A 97 8.97 11.32 -24.07
C ASP A 97 9.21 9.83 -23.77
N VAL A 98 8.37 9.28 -22.89
CA VAL A 98 8.43 7.86 -22.50
C VAL A 98 8.17 6.94 -23.69
N THR A 99 7.42 7.40 -24.70
CA THR A 99 7.15 6.59 -25.90
C THR A 99 8.41 6.43 -26.74
N ALA A 100 9.18 7.51 -26.94
CA ALA A 100 10.48 7.44 -27.58
C ALA A 100 11.42 6.51 -26.79
N ILE A 101 11.50 6.67 -25.46
CA ILE A 101 12.37 5.84 -24.60
C ILE A 101 12.02 4.34 -24.72
N LEU A 102 10.72 3.98 -24.71
CA LEU A 102 10.27 2.58 -24.74
C LEU A 102 10.49 1.89 -26.10
N ASN A 103 10.53 2.66 -27.19
CA ASN A 103 10.61 2.14 -28.55
C ASN A 103 11.97 2.37 -29.21
N ASP A 104 12.90 2.97 -28.49
CA ASP A 104 14.20 3.25 -29.04
C ASP A 104 15.02 1.97 -29.27
N THR A 105 15.58 1.88 -30.46
CA THR A 105 16.42 0.78 -30.94
C THR A 105 17.73 1.29 -31.53
N SER A 106 18.20 2.50 -31.17
CA SER A 106 19.42 3.05 -31.74
C SER A 106 20.64 2.18 -31.43
N PHE A 107 21.21 1.59 -32.48
CA PHE A 107 22.38 0.71 -32.40
C PHE A 107 23.72 1.46 -32.41
N VAL A 108 23.76 2.69 -32.96
CA VAL A 108 25.00 3.44 -33.22
C VAL A 108 25.42 4.32 -32.04
N THR A 109 24.48 4.98 -31.39
CA THR A 109 24.71 5.87 -30.22
C THR A 109 24.38 5.20 -28.87
N GLY A 110 24.06 3.90 -28.90
CA GLY A 110 23.44 3.15 -27.79
C GLY A 110 21.95 3.53 -27.59
N PRO A 111 21.17 2.73 -26.85
CA PRO A 111 19.77 3.06 -26.60
C PRO A 111 19.64 4.33 -25.74
N ILE A 112 18.80 5.28 -26.12
CA ILE A 112 18.31 6.42 -25.34
C ILE A 112 17.99 5.99 -23.90
N ALA A 113 17.37 4.83 -23.70
CA ALA A 113 17.08 4.29 -22.37
C ALA A 113 18.33 4.18 -21.46
N SER A 114 19.52 3.92 -22.02
CA SER A 114 20.77 3.89 -21.23
C SER A 114 21.20 5.27 -20.76
N LYS A 115 20.91 6.34 -21.53
CA LYS A 115 21.14 7.73 -21.10
C LYS A 115 20.19 8.14 -19.97
N TYR A 116 18.98 7.60 -19.95
CA TYR A 116 18.04 7.83 -18.84
C TYR A 116 18.42 7.05 -17.58
N HIS A 117 19.04 5.88 -17.71
CA HIS A 117 19.62 5.13 -16.58
C HIS A 117 21.04 5.59 -16.26
N ARG A 118 21.17 6.68 -15.50
CA ARG A 118 22.45 7.35 -15.24
C ARG A 118 22.65 7.70 -13.77
N GLU A 119 23.91 7.93 -13.42
CA GLU A 119 24.27 8.58 -12.16
C GLU A 119 24.29 10.10 -12.37
N VAL A 120 23.80 10.84 -11.37
CA VAL A 120 23.77 12.31 -11.37
C VAL A 120 24.34 12.76 -10.04
N SER A 121 25.42 13.54 -10.09
CA SER A 121 26.04 14.17 -8.91
C SER A 121 25.46 15.55 -8.67
N ASP A 122 25.74 16.09 -7.48
CA ASP A 122 25.42 17.47 -7.10
C ASP A 122 23.92 17.80 -7.20
N VAL A 123 23.08 16.81 -6.91
CA VAL A 123 21.63 16.95 -6.90
C VAL A 123 21.21 17.53 -5.56
N LYS A 124 20.69 18.76 -5.58
CA LYS A 124 20.13 19.39 -4.37
C LYS A 124 18.70 18.90 -4.15
N VAL A 125 18.44 18.33 -2.99
CA VAL A 125 17.08 17.97 -2.56
C VAL A 125 16.37 19.23 -2.08
N LEU A 126 15.20 19.52 -2.66
CA LEU A 126 14.50 20.79 -2.50
C LEU A 126 13.38 20.72 -1.47
N LYS A 127 12.59 19.64 -1.49
CA LYS A 127 11.47 19.44 -0.57
C LYS A 127 11.27 17.96 -0.25
N LEU A 128 10.47 17.70 0.77
CA LEU A 128 10.01 16.36 1.12
C LEU A 128 8.57 16.21 0.60
N GLY A 129 8.28 15.09 -0.07
CA GLY A 129 6.92 14.71 -0.42
C GLY A 129 6.19 14.03 0.74
N SER A 130 4.87 13.90 0.61
CA SER A 130 3.98 13.33 1.65
C SER A 130 4.28 11.86 1.96
N ASN A 131 4.92 11.15 1.03
CA ASN A 131 5.37 9.76 1.21
C ASN A 131 6.74 9.65 1.93
N GLY A 132 7.36 10.77 2.29
CA GLY A 132 8.66 10.83 2.97
C GLY A 132 9.87 10.73 2.04
N ASP A 133 9.68 10.85 0.73
CA ASP A 133 10.77 10.90 -0.24
C ASP A 133 11.15 12.34 -0.58
N GLY A 134 12.45 12.59 -0.77
CA GLY A 134 12.95 13.88 -1.24
C GLY A 134 12.57 14.11 -2.70
N LEU A 135 12.33 15.36 -3.07
CA LEU A 135 12.09 15.79 -4.44
C LEU A 135 13.19 16.76 -4.87
N ALA A 136 13.76 16.54 -6.06
CA ALA A 136 14.81 17.36 -6.65
C ALA A 136 14.51 17.66 -8.12
N ILE A 137 15.15 18.70 -8.67
CA ILE A 137 15.12 19.03 -10.09
C ILE A 137 16.51 18.78 -10.67
N ILE A 138 16.57 17.96 -11.73
CA ILE A 138 17.81 17.61 -12.42
C ILE A 138 17.71 17.95 -13.91
N SER A 139 18.84 18.06 -14.61
CA SER A 139 18.84 18.27 -16.07
C SER A 139 18.40 17.00 -16.81
N ASN A 140 17.64 17.15 -17.89
CA ASN A 140 17.28 16.05 -18.78
C ASN A 140 18.53 15.58 -19.57
N PRO A 141 18.74 14.26 -19.75
CA PRO A 141 19.98 13.73 -20.34
C PRO A 141 20.03 13.84 -21.87
N VAL A 142 18.91 14.15 -22.53
CA VAL A 142 18.79 14.18 -23.99
C VAL A 142 18.36 15.55 -24.48
N GLU A 143 17.30 16.10 -23.88
CA GLU A 143 16.77 17.44 -24.19
C GLU A 143 17.43 18.44 -23.23
N THR A 144 18.57 19.00 -23.63
CA THR A 144 19.45 19.79 -22.73
C THR A 144 18.82 21.07 -22.17
N ASP A 145 17.79 21.57 -22.84
CA ASP A 145 16.93 22.69 -22.43
C ASP A 145 15.87 22.29 -21.39
N LYS A 146 15.58 20.99 -21.27
CA LYS A 146 14.59 20.45 -20.32
C LYS A 146 15.20 20.00 -19.00
N LYS A 147 14.32 19.84 -18.02
CA LYS A 147 14.60 19.32 -16.68
C LYS A 147 13.86 18.00 -16.44
N GLN A 148 14.09 17.39 -15.29
CA GLN A 148 13.32 16.25 -14.78
C GLN A 148 13.14 16.42 -13.27
N VAL A 149 11.99 16.03 -12.75
CA VAL A 149 11.80 15.89 -11.30
C VAL A 149 12.30 14.50 -10.88
N ALA A 150 13.20 14.45 -9.91
CA ALA A 150 13.73 13.21 -9.35
C ALA A 150 13.14 12.95 -7.96
N ILE A 151 12.63 11.72 -7.76
CA ILE A 151 12.30 11.21 -6.43
C ILE A 151 13.58 10.61 -5.83
N VAL A 152 13.95 11.09 -4.66
CA VAL A 152 15.17 10.73 -3.94
C VAL A 152 14.79 10.10 -2.59
N PRO A 153 14.67 8.76 -2.52
CA PRO A 153 14.46 8.06 -1.26
C PRO A 153 15.51 8.41 -0.23
N PHE A 154 15.10 8.65 1.01
CA PHE A 154 15.99 9.02 2.13
C PHE A 154 16.75 10.35 1.95
N GLY A 155 16.42 11.14 0.92
CA GLY A 155 16.94 12.49 0.74
C GLY A 155 16.13 13.51 1.55
N LEU A 156 16.82 14.39 2.27
CA LEU A 156 16.19 15.47 3.03
C LEU A 156 16.36 16.82 2.35
N PRO A 157 15.38 17.76 2.48
CA PRO A 157 15.54 19.11 1.98
C PRO A 157 16.85 19.74 2.48
N GLY A 158 17.65 20.27 1.56
CA GLY A 158 18.98 20.82 1.85
C GLY A 158 20.14 19.85 1.67
N ASP A 159 19.90 18.53 1.55
CA ASP A 159 20.97 17.58 1.19
C ASP A 159 21.48 17.88 -0.23
N LEU A 160 22.80 17.81 -0.41
CA LEU A 160 23.45 17.69 -1.72
C LEU A 160 23.85 16.23 -1.92
N VAL A 161 23.30 15.58 -2.95
CA VAL A 161 23.41 14.11 -3.08
C VAL A 161 23.89 13.68 -4.46
N ARG A 162 24.40 12.45 -4.50
CA ARG A 162 24.58 11.67 -5.73
C ARG A 162 23.47 10.63 -5.82
N ILE A 163 22.80 10.58 -6.97
CA ILE A 163 21.71 9.63 -7.21
C ILE A 163 21.95 8.77 -8.44
N LYS A 164 21.28 7.63 -8.50
CA LYS A 164 21.19 6.80 -9.70
C LYS A 164 19.77 6.74 -10.20
N VAL A 165 19.49 7.37 -11.32
CA VAL A 165 18.20 7.25 -11.99
C VAL A 165 18.10 5.86 -12.60
N PHE A 166 17.05 5.12 -12.27
CA PHE A 166 16.84 3.76 -12.77
C PHE A 166 15.50 3.57 -13.49
N LYS A 167 14.62 4.58 -13.48
CA LYS A 167 13.32 4.51 -14.15
C LYS A 167 12.76 5.90 -14.44
N THR A 168 12.17 6.04 -15.62
CA THR A 168 11.59 7.31 -16.09
C THR A 168 10.08 7.18 -16.28
N HIS A 169 9.35 8.19 -15.83
CA HIS A 169 7.91 8.38 -15.99
C HIS A 169 7.64 9.69 -16.73
N PRO A 170 6.39 9.95 -17.18
CA PRO A 170 6.09 11.15 -17.95
C PRO A 170 6.53 12.47 -17.28
N LEU A 171 6.41 12.60 -15.96
CA LEU A 171 6.69 13.86 -15.24
C LEU A 171 7.82 13.78 -14.23
N TYR A 172 8.36 12.59 -13.96
CA TYR A 172 9.36 12.38 -12.94
C TYR A 172 10.22 11.15 -13.22
N VAL A 173 11.29 10.99 -12.45
CA VAL A 173 12.16 9.82 -12.46
C VAL A 173 12.27 9.22 -11.06
N GLU A 174 12.36 7.88 -10.99
CA GLU A 174 12.72 7.18 -9.75
C GLU A 174 14.24 7.02 -9.70
N SER A 175 14.82 7.24 -8.51
CA SER A 175 16.26 7.15 -8.30
C SER A 175 16.62 6.43 -7.01
N ASP A 176 17.85 5.90 -6.96
CA ASP A 176 18.49 5.42 -5.74
C ASP A 176 19.41 6.49 -5.18
N LEU A 177 19.42 6.68 -3.86
CA LEU A 177 20.39 7.54 -3.18
C LEU A 177 21.73 6.81 -3.07
N LEU A 178 22.76 7.32 -3.77
CA LEU A 178 24.10 6.72 -3.79
C LEU A 178 25.01 7.29 -2.71
N ASP A 179 25.05 8.61 -2.55
CA ASP A 179 25.90 9.28 -1.57
C ASP A 179 25.23 10.58 -1.12
N VAL A 180 25.49 10.97 0.13
CA VAL A 180 25.17 12.31 0.66
C VAL A 180 26.48 13.08 0.71
N ILE A 181 26.64 14.03 -0.20
CA ILE A 181 27.86 14.83 -0.39
C ILE A 181 27.90 15.92 0.68
N GLU A 182 26.80 16.65 0.86
CA GLU A 182 26.61 17.61 1.95
C GLU A 182 25.29 17.32 2.65
N LYS A 183 25.33 17.28 3.99
CA LYS A 183 24.17 16.96 4.83
C LYS A 183 23.35 18.22 5.11
N SER A 184 22.04 18.10 5.01
CA SER A 184 21.10 19.08 5.55
C SER A 184 21.34 19.27 7.06
N PRO A 185 21.12 20.48 7.62
CA PRO A 185 21.26 20.72 9.06
C PRO A 185 20.42 19.82 9.96
N ILE A 186 19.31 19.29 9.43
CA ILE A 186 18.40 18.40 10.17
C ILE A 186 18.77 16.91 10.03
N ARG A 187 19.72 16.55 9.15
CA ARG A 187 20.17 15.17 8.97
C ARG A 187 21.18 14.78 10.05
N LYS A 188 20.82 13.79 10.86
CA LYS A 188 21.63 13.22 11.94
C LYS A 188 21.71 11.70 11.81
N ASP A 189 22.64 11.21 11.00
CA ASP A 189 22.77 9.77 10.72
C ASP A 189 23.18 8.96 11.97
N GLU A 190 23.77 9.61 12.97
CA GLU A 190 24.12 9.03 14.26
C GLU A 190 22.90 8.59 15.10
N LEU A 191 21.70 9.06 14.77
CA LEU A 191 20.44 8.66 15.42
C LEU A 191 19.91 7.31 14.93
N ILE A 192 20.43 6.81 13.80
CA ILE A 192 19.95 5.58 13.18
C ILE A 192 20.26 4.38 14.10
N LYS A 193 19.22 3.71 14.58
CA LYS A 193 19.34 2.51 15.42
C LYS A 193 19.11 1.24 14.64
N ASP A 194 18.23 1.28 13.66
CA ASP A 194 17.90 0.12 12.85
C ASP A 194 19.06 -0.25 11.91
N LYS A 195 19.58 -1.46 12.11
CA LYS A 195 20.62 -2.08 11.28
C LYS A 195 20.24 -2.09 9.80
N TYR A 196 18.96 -2.21 9.48
CA TYR A 196 18.44 -2.30 8.12
C TYR A 196 17.99 -0.96 7.54
N PHE A 197 18.08 0.12 8.32
CA PHE A 197 17.68 1.46 7.86
C PHE A 197 18.37 1.82 6.54
N GLY A 198 17.58 2.33 5.60
CA GLY A 198 18.03 2.64 4.24
C GLY A 198 17.86 1.49 3.25
N LYS A 199 17.66 0.24 3.67
CA LYS A 199 17.50 -0.91 2.75
C LYS A 199 16.05 -1.32 2.50
N TYR A 200 15.17 -1.09 3.47
CA TYR A 200 13.74 -1.39 3.36
C TYR A 200 12.93 -0.15 3.73
N SER A 201 11.61 -0.20 3.51
CA SER A 201 10.71 0.94 3.69
C SER A 201 10.02 1.00 5.06
N GLY A 202 10.35 0.11 6.01
CA GLY A 202 9.65 0.04 7.29
C GLY A 202 10.01 1.18 8.25
N SER A 203 11.24 1.68 8.20
CA SER A 203 11.74 2.86 8.90
C SER A 203 12.20 3.91 7.88
N GLN A 204 11.67 5.14 7.94
CA GLN A 204 11.90 6.18 6.92
C GLN A 204 12.67 7.40 7.43
N PHE A 205 12.59 7.70 8.72
CA PHE A 205 13.02 8.98 9.29
C PHE A 205 13.99 8.86 10.47
N GLU A 206 14.68 7.74 10.66
CA GLU A 206 15.56 7.56 11.82
C GLU A 206 16.76 8.53 11.85
N PHE A 207 17.15 9.10 10.72
CA PHE A 207 18.16 10.17 10.65
C PHE A 207 17.63 11.56 11.06
N LEU A 208 16.40 11.66 11.58
CA LEU A 208 15.81 12.90 12.08
C LEU A 208 15.56 12.78 13.58
N ASP A 209 15.76 13.88 14.31
CA ASP A 209 15.22 14.01 15.66
C ASP A 209 13.71 13.77 15.64
N TYR A 210 13.20 13.13 16.70
CA TYR A 210 11.79 12.78 16.76
C TYR A 210 10.86 14.01 16.67
N SER A 211 11.28 15.15 17.23
CA SER A 211 10.55 16.42 17.11
C SER A 211 10.41 16.90 15.67
N GLU A 212 11.42 16.72 14.83
CA GLU A 212 11.36 17.05 13.41
C GLU A 212 10.42 16.09 12.66
N GLN A 213 10.39 14.81 13.03
CA GLN A 213 9.42 13.86 12.48
C GLN A 213 7.97 14.31 12.77
N LEU A 214 7.69 14.84 13.97
CA LEU A 214 6.38 15.37 14.34
C LEU A 214 6.02 16.62 13.52
N LYS A 215 6.97 17.55 13.33
CA LYS A 215 6.77 18.75 12.48
C LYS A 215 6.50 18.40 11.03
N ILE A 216 7.19 17.40 10.48
CA ILE A 216 6.94 16.91 9.11
C ILE A 216 5.52 16.36 9.00
N LYS A 217 5.07 15.54 9.96
CA LYS A 217 3.69 15.01 9.97
C LYS A 217 2.64 16.12 10.02
N LYS A 218 2.84 17.14 10.86
CA LYS A 218 1.99 18.34 10.90
C LYS A 218 1.94 19.04 9.53
N SER A 219 3.10 19.20 8.90
CA SER A 219 3.21 19.83 7.57
C SER A 219 2.51 19.02 6.48
N THR A 220 2.55 17.68 6.55
CA THR A 220 1.80 16.80 5.63
C THR A 220 0.28 17.04 5.73
N ILE A 221 -0.25 17.26 6.95
CA ILE A 221 -1.66 17.60 7.14
C ILE A 221 -1.98 18.96 6.50
N ALA A 222 -1.15 19.98 6.77
CA ALA A 222 -1.35 21.31 6.19
C ALA A 222 -1.34 21.28 4.65
N ASN A 223 -0.38 20.55 4.06
CA ASN A 223 -0.27 20.38 2.62
C ASN A 223 -1.47 19.61 2.03
N ALA A 224 -2.01 18.62 2.75
CA ALA A 224 -3.19 17.90 2.29
C ALA A 224 -4.41 18.82 2.17
N TYR A 225 -4.69 19.66 3.17
CA TYR A 225 -5.77 20.64 3.08
C TYR A 225 -5.51 21.71 2.02
N LYS A 226 -4.25 22.12 1.84
CA LYS A 226 -3.84 23.03 0.75
C LYS A 226 -4.22 22.49 -0.63
N HIS A 227 -3.98 21.21 -0.89
CA HIS A 227 -4.16 20.62 -2.21
C HIS A 227 -5.57 20.05 -2.44
N PHE A 228 -6.23 19.54 -1.40
CA PHE A 228 -7.49 18.80 -1.52
C PHE A 228 -8.70 19.52 -0.89
N ALA A 229 -8.47 20.58 -0.12
CA ALA A 229 -9.53 21.42 0.45
C ALA A 229 -9.30 22.94 0.24
N PRO A 230 -8.96 23.41 -0.99
CA PRO A 230 -8.60 24.81 -1.22
C PRO A 230 -9.71 25.81 -0.94
N LEU A 231 -10.99 25.42 -1.10
CA LEU A 231 -12.13 26.29 -0.81
C LEU A 231 -12.25 26.57 0.69
N LEU A 232 -12.00 25.56 1.52
CA LEU A 232 -12.02 25.72 2.97
C LEU A 232 -10.93 26.68 3.46
N LEU A 233 -9.76 26.63 2.84
CA LEU A 233 -8.67 27.56 3.16
C LEU A 233 -8.94 28.98 2.68
N ALA A 234 -9.49 29.13 1.46
CA ALA A 234 -9.84 30.44 0.91
C ALA A 234 -10.85 31.19 1.80
N GLU A 235 -11.74 30.43 2.46
CA GLU A 235 -12.76 30.97 3.37
C GLU A 235 -12.36 30.91 4.85
N SER A 236 -11.11 30.54 5.17
CA SER A 236 -10.62 30.44 6.56
C SER A 236 -11.46 29.50 7.47
N LEU A 237 -12.02 28.43 6.89
CA LEU A 237 -12.82 27.42 7.61
C LEU A 237 -11.97 26.30 8.22
N VAL A 238 -10.70 26.16 7.80
CA VAL A 238 -9.78 25.21 8.42
C VAL A 238 -9.17 25.87 9.66
N PRO A 239 -9.40 25.35 10.87
CA PRO A 239 -8.78 25.89 12.07
C PRO A 239 -7.27 25.64 12.08
N GLU A 240 -6.57 26.27 13.03
CA GLU A 240 -5.16 25.99 13.23
C GLU A 240 -4.94 24.51 13.51
N ILE A 241 -4.06 23.88 12.73
CA ILE A 241 -3.67 22.49 12.94
C ILE A 241 -2.81 22.44 14.20
N SER A 242 -3.26 21.68 15.20
CA SER A 242 -2.51 21.48 16.45
C SER A 242 -1.22 20.69 16.23
N ASP A 243 -0.36 20.69 17.24
CA ASP A 243 0.88 19.91 17.18
C ASP A 243 0.61 18.40 17.15
N THR A 244 1.48 17.66 16.46
CA THR A 244 1.36 16.20 16.36
C THR A 244 1.69 15.56 17.71
N VAL A 245 0.74 14.82 18.26
CA VAL A 245 0.92 14.07 19.51
C VAL A 245 1.95 12.95 19.31
N ALA A 246 2.92 12.89 20.22
CA ALA A 246 3.97 11.88 20.22
C ALA A 246 3.46 10.48 20.57
N SER A 247 4.05 9.45 19.95
CA SER A 247 3.87 8.06 20.39
C SER A 247 4.66 7.84 21.69
N PRO A 248 4.07 7.19 22.71
CA PRO A 248 4.80 6.83 23.93
C PRO A 248 6.03 5.98 23.65
N LEU A 249 5.93 5.07 22.67
CA LEU A 249 7.05 4.26 22.18
C LEU A 249 7.46 4.67 20.77
N GLN A 250 8.76 4.84 20.55
CA GLN A 250 9.37 5.12 19.23
C GLN A 250 9.90 3.87 18.53
N TYR A 251 10.12 2.79 19.29
CA TYR A 251 10.59 1.47 18.83
C TYR A 251 9.78 0.40 19.54
N GLY A 252 9.81 -0.84 19.05
CA GLY A 252 9.15 -1.96 19.71
C GLY A 252 7.63 -1.86 19.84
N TYR A 253 6.97 -1.00 19.08
CA TYR A 253 5.53 -0.73 19.23
C TYR A 253 4.63 -1.54 18.28
N ARG A 254 5.18 -2.15 17.22
CA ARG A 254 4.39 -2.87 16.22
C ARG A 254 3.97 -4.25 16.74
N THR A 255 2.67 -4.44 16.89
CA THR A 255 2.03 -5.72 17.30
C THR A 255 1.69 -6.65 16.14
N LYS A 256 2.06 -6.28 14.90
CA LYS A 256 1.95 -7.13 13.70
C LYS A 256 3.07 -6.85 12.72
N ILE A 257 3.74 -7.91 12.24
CA ILE A 257 4.64 -7.88 11.10
C ILE A 257 4.36 -9.06 10.16
N THR A 258 4.72 -8.90 8.89
CA THR A 258 4.45 -9.91 7.85
C THR A 258 5.66 -10.13 6.95
N PRO A 259 6.74 -10.78 7.45
CA PRO A 259 7.86 -11.18 6.62
C PRO A 259 7.39 -12.13 5.51
N HIS A 260 8.03 -12.06 4.36
CA HIS A 260 7.70 -12.85 3.19
C HIS A 260 8.96 -13.26 2.44
N PHE A 261 8.80 -14.27 1.59
CA PHE A 261 9.83 -14.70 0.64
C PHE A 261 9.17 -15.00 -0.70
N ASP A 262 9.94 -14.79 -1.77
CA ASP A 262 9.50 -15.06 -3.12
C ASP A 262 10.00 -16.42 -3.62
N MET A 263 9.23 -17.03 -4.51
CA MET A 263 9.65 -18.22 -5.26
C MET A 263 9.57 -17.92 -6.75
N PRO A 264 10.66 -18.10 -7.52
CA PRO A 264 10.64 -17.85 -8.96
C PRO A 264 9.63 -18.77 -9.66
N HIS A 265 8.80 -18.23 -10.56
CA HIS A 265 7.71 -18.98 -11.23
C HIS A 265 8.14 -20.27 -11.95
N LYS A 266 9.40 -20.37 -12.39
CA LYS A 266 9.94 -21.54 -13.10
C LYS A 266 10.56 -22.59 -12.19
N VAL A 267 10.76 -22.27 -10.92
CA VAL A 267 11.34 -23.16 -9.93
C VAL A 267 10.20 -23.95 -9.30
N LYS A 268 10.28 -25.27 -9.31
CA LYS A 268 9.27 -26.17 -8.72
C LYS A 268 9.56 -26.52 -7.26
N GLN A 269 10.83 -26.40 -6.85
CA GLN A 269 11.30 -26.67 -5.50
C GLN A 269 12.51 -25.79 -5.20
N LEU A 270 12.58 -25.26 -3.99
CA LEU A 270 13.73 -24.49 -3.52
C LEU A 270 14.87 -25.44 -3.15
N GLU A 271 16.04 -25.28 -3.78
CA GLU A 271 17.26 -26.01 -3.41
C GLU A 271 18.08 -25.24 -2.37
N VAL A 272 18.09 -23.90 -2.52
CA VAL A 272 18.78 -22.95 -1.65
C VAL A 272 17.73 -22.14 -0.88
N ARG A 273 18.01 -21.87 0.39
CA ARG A 273 17.17 -21.05 1.26
C ARG A 273 17.01 -19.64 0.64
N PRO A 274 15.79 -19.18 0.34
CA PRO A 274 15.56 -17.82 -0.14
C PRO A 274 15.62 -16.82 1.03
N PRO A 275 15.78 -15.52 0.75
CA PRO A 275 15.65 -14.47 1.78
C PRO A 275 14.22 -14.45 2.36
N LEU A 276 14.11 -14.30 3.67
CA LEU A 276 12.85 -14.16 4.41
C LEU A 276 12.85 -12.83 5.17
N GLY A 277 11.98 -11.91 4.77
CA GLY A 277 11.87 -10.62 5.42
C GLY A 277 10.99 -9.65 4.67
N PHE A 278 11.50 -8.45 4.36
CA PHE A 278 10.68 -7.36 3.82
C PHE A 278 11.20 -6.86 2.47
N GLY A 279 10.33 -6.24 1.68
CA GLY A 279 10.71 -5.66 0.39
C GLY A 279 11.78 -4.57 0.54
N GLN A 280 12.84 -4.67 -0.26
CA GLN A 280 13.88 -3.66 -0.35
C GLN A 280 13.35 -2.40 -1.04
N LYS A 281 13.82 -1.23 -0.60
CA LYS A 281 13.53 0.08 -1.20
C LYS A 281 14.73 0.55 -2.01
N GLY A 282 14.67 0.34 -3.33
CA GLY A 282 15.75 0.73 -4.24
C GLY A 282 17.02 -0.11 -4.05
N ARG A 283 18.16 0.42 -4.49
CA ARG A 283 19.51 -0.12 -4.26
C ARG A 283 20.46 0.96 -3.74
N PRO A 284 20.14 1.59 -2.60
CA PRO A 284 20.92 2.70 -2.09
C PRO A 284 22.32 2.26 -1.66
N LYS A 285 23.27 3.20 -1.79
CA LYS A 285 24.67 2.99 -1.41
C LYS A 285 25.19 3.98 -0.36
N TRP A 286 24.39 4.95 0.03
CA TRP A 286 24.83 6.07 0.88
C TRP A 286 25.23 5.64 2.29
N ARG A 287 24.64 4.56 2.78
CA ARG A 287 24.96 3.96 4.08
C ARG A 287 25.84 2.73 3.89
N LYS A 288 27.16 2.93 4.03
CA LYS A 288 28.19 1.93 3.72
C LYS A 288 28.08 0.67 4.58
N GLU A 289 27.67 0.82 5.84
CA GLU A 289 27.52 -0.25 6.83
C GLU A 289 26.46 -1.28 6.43
N THR A 290 25.52 -0.90 5.56
CA THR A 290 24.43 -1.77 5.11
C THR A 290 24.67 -2.40 3.75
N LEU A 291 25.77 -2.07 3.06
CA LEU A 291 25.98 -2.48 1.66
C LEU A 291 25.97 -4.00 1.46
N GLU A 292 26.55 -4.74 2.40
CA GLU A 292 26.64 -6.21 2.37
C GLU A 292 25.39 -6.89 2.95
N VAL A 293 24.50 -6.12 3.57
CA VAL A 293 23.34 -6.63 4.32
C VAL A 293 22.20 -7.00 3.37
N GLY A 294 21.78 -8.27 3.44
CA GLY A 294 20.54 -8.79 2.86
C GLY A 294 20.48 -8.88 1.33
N GLY A 295 21.65 -8.93 0.67
CA GLY A 295 21.78 -9.32 -0.74
C GLY A 295 21.24 -8.30 -1.76
N THR A 296 21.17 -8.71 -3.04
CA THR A 296 20.76 -7.85 -4.17
C THR A 296 19.34 -8.14 -4.70
N GLY A 297 18.64 -9.06 -4.04
CA GLY A 297 17.27 -9.46 -4.37
C GLY A 297 16.24 -8.42 -3.93
N PRO A 298 14.97 -8.55 -4.38
CA PRO A 298 13.90 -7.63 -4.00
C PRO A 298 13.48 -7.78 -2.52
N ILE A 299 13.80 -8.90 -1.88
CA ILE A 299 13.49 -9.18 -0.47
C ILE A 299 14.77 -9.10 0.34
N LEU A 300 14.73 -8.32 1.41
CA LEU A 300 15.77 -8.21 2.43
C LEU A 300 15.57 -9.34 3.45
N ASP A 301 16.55 -10.23 3.57
CA ASP A 301 16.56 -11.23 4.65
C ASP A 301 16.83 -10.51 5.97
N ILE A 302 15.89 -10.60 6.92
CA ILE A 302 15.93 -9.86 8.20
C ILE A 302 15.69 -10.82 9.37
N GLU A 303 16.57 -10.78 10.37
CA GLU A 303 16.43 -11.51 11.64
C GLU A 303 15.67 -10.76 12.74
N GLU A 304 15.62 -9.43 12.68
CA GLU A 304 15.00 -8.60 13.70
C GLU A 304 14.36 -7.34 13.11
N CYS A 305 13.30 -6.86 13.74
CA CYS A 305 12.65 -5.61 13.39
C CYS A 305 12.63 -4.68 14.61
N ALA A 306 13.39 -3.59 14.55
CA ALA A 306 13.47 -2.60 15.63
C ALA A 306 12.11 -1.96 15.98
N LEU A 307 11.15 -1.98 15.06
CA LEU A 307 9.80 -1.47 15.29
C LEU A 307 8.86 -2.52 15.88
N ALA A 308 9.16 -3.81 15.77
CA ALA A 308 8.32 -4.89 16.28
C ALA A 308 8.55 -5.10 17.77
N THR A 309 7.49 -5.40 18.52
CA THR A 309 7.57 -5.77 19.94
C THR A 309 8.50 -6.97 20.15
N ASP A 310 9.13 -7.07 21.31
CA ASP A 310 10.09 -8.14 21.63
C ASP A 310 9.53 -9.55 21.38
N ILE A 311 8.26 -9.77 21.68
CA ILE A 311 7.62 -11.06 21.44
C ILE A 311 7.50 -11.41 19.95
N LEU A 312 7.33 -10.43 19.08
CA LEU A 312 7.35 -10.65 17.63
C LEU A 312 8.76 -10.91 17.13
N ASN A 313 9.80 -10.31 17.73
CA ASN A 313 11.19 -10.63 17.41
C ASN A 313 11.57 -12.06 17.86
N LYS A 314 11.08 -12.51 19.02
CA LYS A 314 11.14 -13.93 19.42
C LYS A 314 10.42 -14.83 18.40
N GLY A 315 9.20 -14.48 18.04
CA GLY A 315 8.42 -15.19 17.02
C GLY A 315 9.11 -15.24 15.64
N LEU A 316 9.80 -14.16 15.24
CA LEU A 316 10.55 -14.08 13.99
C LEU A 316 11.75 -15.02 14.02
N SER A 317 12.46 -15.07 15.15
CA SER A 317 13.57 -15.99 15.35
C SER A 317 13.12 -17.45 15.27
N ASN A 318 12.01 -17.79 15.94
CA ASN A 318 11.39 -19.12 15.88
C ASN A 318 10.96 -19.50 14.45
N GLU A 319 10.23 -18.61 13.76
CA GLU A 319 9.80 -18.86 12.39
C GLU A 319 10.96 -18.96 11.40
N ARG A 320 12.06 -18.21 11.61
CA ARG A 320 13.28 -18.36 10.81
C ARG A 320 13.94 -19.72 11.04
N ALA A 321 14.03 -20.19 12.29
CA ALA A 321 14.59 -21.50 12.60
C ALA A 321 13.75 -22.64 11.98
N ARG A 322 12.42 -22.51 12.02
CA ARG A 322 11.51 -23.43 11.33
C ARG A 322 11.66 -23.34 9.81
N PHE A 323 11.74 -22.13 9.26
CA PHE A 323 11.92 -21.91 7.83
C PHE A 323 13.21 -22.53 7.29
N GLU A 324 14.31 -22.48 8.05
CA GLU A 324 15.58 -23.12 7.68
C GLU A 324 15.43 -24.63 7.45
N LYS A 325 14.57 -25.29 8.22
CA LYS A 325 14.29 -26.73 8.12
C LYS A 325 13.28 -27.04 7.02
N GLU A 326 12.29 -26.15 6.81
CA GLU A 326 11.09 -26.45 6.02
C GLU A 326 11.03 -25.75 4.66
N PHE A 327 11.95 -24.83 4.31
CA PHE A 327 11.81 -24.00 3.09
C PHE A 327 11.61 -24.84 1.80
N LYS A 328 12.18 -26.04 1.74
CA LYS A 328 12.05 -26.97 0.60
C LYS A 328 10.63 -27.49 0.39
N ASN A 329 9.77 -27.42 1.40
CA ASN A 329 8.39 -27.88 1.37
C ASN A 329 7.44 -26.86 0.72
N TYR A 330 7.88 -25.61 0.60
CA TYR A 330 7.07 -24.56 -0.01
C TYR A 330 7.01 -24.72 -1.53
N LYS A 331 5.79 -24.71 -2.06
CA LYS A 331 5.52 -24.80 -3.52
C LYS A 331 5.34 -23.44 -4.18
N LYS A 332 5.24 -22.37 -3.38
CA LYS A 332 5.05 -20.98 -3.78
C LYS A 332 5.70 -20.08 -2.74
N GLY A 333 6.00 -18.83 -3.11
CA GLY A 333 6.33 -17.79 -2.14
C GLY A 333 5.18 -17.60 -1.14
N ALA A 334 5.50 -17.17 0.07
CA ALA A 334 4.52 -17.01 1.13
C ALA A 334 4.83 -15.77 1.99
N THR A 335 3.78 -15.29 2.63
CA THR A 335 3.85 -14.28 3.68
C THR A 335 3.51 -14.94 5.00
N ILE A 336 4.42 -14.84 5.97
CA ILE A 336 4.25 -15.38 7.32
C ILE A 336 3.68 -14.28 8.19
N LEU A 337 2.54 -14.53 8.84
CA LEU A 337 1.97 -13.60 9.81
C LEU A 337 2.73 -13.76 11.14
N LEU A 338 3.08 -12.65 11.77
CA LEU A 338 3.46 -12.59 13.18
C LEU A 338 2.59 -11.54 13.84
N ARG A 339 1.72 -11.95 14.76
CA ARG A 339 0.75 -11.11 15.45
C ARG A 339 0.86 -11.32 16.95
N GLU A 340 0.88 -10.25 17.72
CA GLU A 340 0.89 -10.33 19.18
C GLU A 340 -0.49 -10.79 19.68
N ASN A 341 -0.49 -11.67 20.67
CA ASN A 341 -1.66 -12.04 21.46
C ASN A 341 -1.37 -11.69 22.92
N THR A 342 -2.28 -10.99 23.58
CA THR A 342 -2.14 -10.54 24.97
C THR A 342 -3.20 -11.19 25.85
N ILE A 343 -2.78 -11.88 26.91
CA ILE A 343 -3.66 -12.42 27.94
C ILE A 343 -3.45 -11.66 29.26
N ILE A 344 -4.54 -11.49 30.02
CA ILE A 344 -4.46 -11.00 31.40
C ILE A 344 -4.15 -12.20 32.29
N LEU A 345 -3.09 -12.10 33.11
CA LEU A 345 -2.65 -13.19 33.98
C LEU A 345 -3.42 -13.22 35.29
N ASP A 346 -3.86 -14.41 35.67
CA ASP A 346 -4.28 -14.75 37.03
C ASP A 346 -3.01 -14.99 37.88
N PRO A 347 -2.73 -14.15 38.90
CA PRO A 347 -1.54 -14.30 39.74
C PRO A 347 -1.49 -15.60 40.55
N SER A 348 -2.61 -16.34 40.66
CA SER A 348 -2.69 -17.59 41.40
C SER A 348 -2.19 -18.80 40.62
N LYS A 349 -1.91 -18.66 39.32
CA LYS A 349 -1.49 -19.75 38.43
C LYS A 349 -0.16 -19.42 37.74
N PRO A 350 0.66 -20.43 37.41
CA PRO A 350 1.81 -20.24 36.52
C PRO A 350 1.38 -19.65 35.18
N THR A 351 2.25 -18.88 34.55
CA THR A 351 1.96 -18.22 33.27
C THR A 351 1.79 -19.25 32.16
N GLU A 352 2.66 -20.26 32.13
CA GLU A 352 2.72 -21.33 31.13
C GLU A 352 1.42 -22.13 31.05
N GLU A 353 0.72 -22.31 32.18
CA GLU A 353 -0.57 -23.02 32.24
C GLU A 353 -1.73 -22.20 31.67
N GLN A 354 -1.55 -20.90 31.48
CA GLN A 354 -2.56 -19.96 31.00
C GLN A 354 -2.38 -19.60 29.51
N LEU A 355 -1.24 -19.96 28.91
CA LEU A 355 -0.93 -19.61 27.53
C LEU A 355 -1.83 -20.37 26.55
N GLU A 356 -2.33 -19.64 25.56
CA GLU A 356 -2.93 -20.21 24.37
C GLU A 356 -1.84 -20.60 23.33
N GLU A 357 -2.23 -21.25 22.23
CA GLU A 357 -1.29 -21.63 21.16
C GLU A 357 -0.50 -20.42 20.64
N GLY A 358 0.79 -20.63 20.34
CA GLY A 358 1.68 -19.58 19.88
C GLY A 358 2.92 -20.13 19.20
N SER A 359 3.80 -19.22 18.79
CA SER A 359 5.11 -19.52 18.24
C SER A 359 5.96 -20.25 19.28
N ARG A 360 6.63 -21.32 18.84
CA ARG A 360 7.40 -22.22 19.70
C ARG A 360 8.89 -22.08 19.44
N ASP A 361 9.68 -22.19 20.49
CA ASP A 361 11.14 -22.18 20.42
C ASP A 361 11.71 -23.52 19.92
N GLU A 362 13.03 -23.69 19.99
CA GLU A 362 13.72 -24.90 19.55
C GLU A 362 13.43 -26.14 20.41
N ASN A 363 12.99 -25.96 21.65
CA ASN A 363 12.60 -27.03 22.57
C ASN A 363 11.13 -27.43 22.39
N GLY A 364 10.36 -26.64 21.64
CA GLY A 364 8.92 -26.85 21.41
C GLY A 364 8.03 -26.11 22.40
N ASP A 365 8.61 -25.27 23.28
CA ASP A 365 7.90 -24.50 24.29
C ASP A 365 7.35 -23.21 23.68
N ILE A 366 6.18 -22.78 24.14
CA ILE A 366 5.54 -21.54 23.65
C ILE A 366 6.37 -20.36 24.14
N SER A 367 6.85 -19.54 23.21
CA SER A 367 7.55 -18.31 23.55
C SER A 367 6.58 -17.25 24.05
N PHE A 368 6.88 -16.68 25.21
CA PHE A 368 6.13 -15.57 25.80
C PHE A 368 7.04 -14.51 26.41
N ILE A 369 6.44 -13.37 26.76
CA ILE A 369 7.00 -12.36 27.67
C ILE A 369 5.91 -11.94 28.65
N GLU A 370 6.29 -11.62 29.88
CA GLU A 370 5.41 -10.97 30.83
C GLU A 370 5.67 -9.47 30.85
N VAL A 371 4.60 -8.68 30.86
CA VAL A 371 4.67 -7.23 31.02
C VAL A 371 3.64 -6.81 32.05
N THR A 372 3.91 -5.70 32.75
CA THR A 372 2.93 -5.08 33.64
C THR A 372 2.44 -3.82 32.98
N ASP A 373 1.11 -3.68 32.85
CA ASP A 373 0.51 -2.42 32.42
C ASP A 373 0.72 -1.36 33.51
N GLU A 374 1.47 -0.30 33.20
CA GLU A 374 1.84 0.72 34.18
C GLU A 374 0.65 1.51 34.71
N THR A 375 -0.45 1.59 33.94
CA THR A 375 -1.63 2.37 34.30
C THR A 375 -2.57 1.62 35.23
N THR A 376 -2.80 0.34 34.96
CA THR A 376 -3.76 -0.51 35.68
C THR A 376 -3.10 -1.45 36.68
N GLY A 377 -1.77 -1.64 36.60
CA GLY A 377 -1.01 -2.59 37.40
C GLY A 377 -1.26 -4.06 37.03
N VAL A 378 -2.01 -4.32 35.97
CA VAL A 378 -2.36 -5.67 35.54
C VAL A 378 -1.16 -6.36 34.91
N LYS A 379 -0.89 -7.60 35.31
CA LYS A 379 0.10 -8.45 34.65
C LYS A 379 -0.48 -9.07 33.39
N LEU A 380 0.28 -8.99 32.31
CA LEU A 380 -0.07 -9.49 31.00
C LEU A 380 1.00 -10.47 30.53
N ALA A 381 0.59 -11.56 29.87
CA ALA A 381 1.49 -12.37 29.06
C ALA A 381 1.23 -12.10 27.58
N LYS A 382 2.31 -11.95 26.82
CA LYS A 382 2.28 -11.74 25.38
C LYS A 382 2.90 -12.91 24.66
N THR A 383 2.22 -13.45 23.66
CA THR A 383 2.72 -14.50 22.76
C THR A 383 2.70 -14.02 21.31
N CYS A 384 3.47 -14.68 20.43
CA CYS A 384 3.43 -14.42 19.00
C CYS A 384 2.62 -15.50 18.30
N VAL A 385 1.60 -15.13 17.55
CA VAL A 385 0.72 -16.01 16.79
C VAL A 385 1.05 -15.93 15.30
N THR A 386 1.13 -17.09 14.65
CA THR A 386 1.43 -17.18 13.21
C THR A 386 0.27 -17.72 12.37
N ASN A 387 -0.71 -18.36 13.02
CA ASN A 387 -1.94 -18.80 12.35
C ASN A 387 -2.89 -17.61 12.12
N THR A 388 -3.08 -17.26 10.85
CA THR A 388 -3.98 -16.16 10.43
C THR A 388 -5.42 -16.24 10.93
N ARG A 389 -5.92 -17.43 11.28
CA ARG A 389 -7.31 -17.62 11.74
C ARG A 389 -7.45 -17.74 13.24
N GLN A 390 -6.34 -17.85 13.97
CA GLN A 390 -6.38 -17.91 15.42
C GLN A 390 -7.00 -16.64 15.98
N ILE A 391 -7.87 -16.79 16.98
CA ILE A 391 -8.42 -15.65 17.72
C ILE A 391 -7.32 -15.15 18.65
N VAL A 392 -7.02 -13.87 18.54
CA VAL A 392 -6.06 -13.18 19.42
C VAL A 392 -6.79 -12.10 20.19
N THR A 393 -6.20 -11.68 21.31
CA THR A 393 -6.72 -10.64 22.18
C THR A 393 -5.72 -9.49 22.25
N GLU A 394 -6.22 -8.26 22.12
CA GLU A 394 -5.48 -7.04 22.43
C GLU A 394 -6.03 -6.40 23.71
N TYR A 395 -5.16 -5.78 24.50
CA TYR A 395 -5.53 -5.08 25.73
C TYR A 395 -5.34 -3.57 25.54
N VAL A 396 -6.41 -2.79 25.72
CA VAL A 396 -6.40 -1.34 25.49
C VAL A 396 -7.26 -0.66 26.55
N ASP A 397 -6.65 0.19 27.39
CA ASP A 397 -7.34 1.04 28.38
C ASP A 397 -8.32 0.26 29.28
N GLY A 398 -7.89 -0.90 29.81
CA GLY A 398 -8.72 -1.75 30.65
C GLY A 398 -9.68 -2.68 29.91
N TYR A 399 -9.81 -2.53 28.59
CA TYR A 399 -10.67 -3.36 27.74
C TYR A 399 -9.89 -4.43 27.01
N THR A 400 -10.55 -5.55 26.72
CA THR A 400 -9.99 -6.64 25.89
C THR A 400 -10.74 -6.76 24.57
N PHE A 401 -10.00 -6.88 23.47
CA PHE A 401 -10.56 -6.98 22.13
C PHE A 401 -10.10 -8.26 21.46
N LYS A 402 -11.04 -9.18 21.24
CA LYS A 402 -10.82 -10.41 20.47
C LYS A 402 -11.11 -10.17 19.00
N PHE A 403 -10.26 -10.70 18.14
CA PHE A 403 -10.39 -10.67 16.68
C PHE A 403 -9.53 -11.77 16.05
N SER A 404 -9.71 -12.06 14.76
CA SER A 404 -8.87 -13.04 14.09
C SER A 404 -7.49 -12.46 13.78
N ALA A 405 -6.39 -13.18 14.02
CA ALA A 405 -5.01 -12.67 13.90
C ALA A 405 -4.71 -12.00 12.53
N GLY A 406 -5.32 -12.53 11.47
CA GLY A 406 -5.21 -12.01 10.10
C GLY A 406 -5.94 -10.69 9.86
N GLU A 407 -6.98 -10.38 10.63
CA GLU A 407 -7.78 -9.15 10.50
C GLU A 407 -7.01 -7.89 10.90
N PHE A 408 -7.60 -6.74 10.59
CA PHE A 408 -7.08 -5.44 10.96
C PHE A 408 -7.37 -5.15 12.45
N PHE A 409 -6.33 -4.69 13.13
CA PHE A 409 -6.39 -4.04 14.44
C PHE A 409 -5.19 -3.09 14.48
N GLN A 410 -5.28 -2.00 15.22
CA GLN A 410 -4.24 -0.99 15.26
C GLN A 410 -2.91 -1.58 15.71
N ASN A 411 -1.85 -1.32 14.93
CA ASN A 411 -0.56 -1.99 15.14
C ASN A 411 0.29 -1.37 16.24
N ASN A 412 -0.06 -0.19 16.76
CA ASN A 412 0.66 0.47 17.84
C ASN A 412 -0.28 0.55 19.03
N ASN A 413 -0.17 -0.39 19.98
CA ASN A 413 -1.01 -0.40 21.16
C ASN A 413 -0.70 0.77 22.12
N SER A 414 0.57 1.21 22.20
CA SER A 414 1.00 2.26 23.13
C SER A 414 0.32 3.62 22.90
N ILE A 415 -0.04 3.97 21.66
CA ILE A 415 -0.73 5.23 21.34
C ILE A 415 -2.25 5.15 21.51
N LEU A 416 -2.83 3.94 21.57
CA LEU A 416 -4.29 3.78 21.55
C LEU A 416 -5.02 4.46 22.71
N PRO A 417 -4.55 4.40 23.97
CA PRO A 417 -5.20 5.11 25.06
C PRO A 417 -5.30 6.63 24.81
N LEU A 418 -4.28 7.23 24.18
CA LEU A 418 -4.30 8.65 23.82
C LEU A 418 -5.30 8.94 22.68
N VAL A 419 -5.36 8.08 21.67
CA VAL A 419 -6.28 8.23 20.53
C VAL A 419 -7.73 8.04 20.97
N THR A 420 -8.04 6.96 21.70
CA THR A 420 -9.40 6.68 22.17
C THR A 420 -9.88 7.76 23.13
N LYS A 421 -9.01 8.26 24.01
CA LYS A 421 -9.31 9.42 24.86
C LYS A 421 -9.62 10.65 24.03
N TYR A 422 -8.77 11.01 23.06
CA TYR A 422 -8.99 12.17 22.21
C TYR A 422 -10.32 12.09 21.46
N VAL A 423 -10.64 10.93 20.90
CA VAL A 423 -11.92 10.69 20.21
C VAL A 423 -13.08 10.89 21.19
N ARG A 424 -13.06 10.22 22.35
CA ARG A 424 -14.11 10.32 23.37
C ARG A 424 -14.34 11.76 23.85
N ASP A 425 -13.27 12.50 24.11
CA ASP A 425 -13.36 13.89 24.57
C ASP A 425 -14.01 14.80 23.50
N ASN A 426 -13.75 14.53 22.22
CA ASN A 426 -14.33 15.29 21.11
C ASN A 426 -15.75 14.86 20.73
N LEU A 427 -16.24 13.71 21.19
CA LEU A 427 -17.61 13.23 20.91
C LEU A 427 -18.69 13.87 21.80
N GLN A 428 -18.30 14.57 22.87
CA GLN A 428 -19.23 15.08 23.87
C GLN A 428 -20.13 16.19 23.31
N LEU A 429 -21.43 15.93 23.23
CA LEU A 429 -22.46 16.95 23.05
C LEU A 429 -22.75 17.58 24.43
N GLY A 430 -23.06 18.88 24.48
CA GLY A 430 -23.11 19.68 25.72
C GLY A 430 -23.95 19.08 26.88
N ASN A 431 -23.76 19.63 28.09
CA ASN A 431 -24.28 19.10 29.36
C ASN A 431 -25.78 19.35 29.61
N GLY A 432 -26.64 19.00 28.65
CA GLY A 432 -28.10 18.98 28.86
C GLY A 432 -28.62 17.60 29.30
N ASP A 433 -29.88 17.55 29.73
CA ASP A 433 -30.59 16.31 30.10
C ASP A 433 -31.03 15.46 28.89
N LYS A 434 -30.66 15.86 27.67
CA LYS A 434 -31.01 15.11 26.46
C LYS A 434 -30.20 13.80 26.37
N PRO A 435 -30.82 12.70 25.91
CA PRO A 435 -30.07 11.49 25.61
C PRO A 435 -29.04 11.75 24.52
N ARG A 436 -27.89 11.09 24.63
CA ARG A 436 -26.75 11.20 23.72
C ARG A 436 -26.50 9.86 23.03
N TYR A 437 -26.28 9.94 21.73
CA TYR A 437 -26.11 8.78 20.88
C TYR A 437 -24.76 8.84 20.18
N LEU A 438 -24.16 7.66 19.97
CA LEU A 438 -22.99 7.53 19.10
C LEU A 438 -23.30 6.59 17.94
N VAL A 439 -22.82 6.94 16.77
CA VAL A 439 -22.75 6.05 15.61
C VAL A 439 -21.28 5.87 15.26
N ASP A 440 -20.80 4.64 15.26
CA ASP A 440 -19.43 4.29 14.89
C ASP A 440 -19.44 3.64 13.51
N ALA A 441 -19.13 4.42 12.47
CA ALA A 441 -19.08 3.94 11.11
C ALA A 441 -17.70 3.33 10.82
N TYR A 442 -17.69 2.13 10.22
CA TYR A 442 -16.50 1.29 10.04
C TYR A 442 -15.93 0.79 11.38
N CYS A 443 -16.82 0.39 12.30
CA CYS A 443 -16.46 0.10 13.68
C CYS A 443 -15.50 -1.10 13.86
N GLY A 444 -15.31 -1.93 12.83
CA GLY A 444 -14.48 -3.14 12.92
C GLY A 444 -14.89 -4.04 14.07
N SER A 445 -13.94 -4.41 14.94
CA SER A 445 -14.19 -5.22 16.15
C SER A 445 -14.68 -4.42 17.36
N GLY A 446 -15.11 -3.16 17.16
CA GLY A 446 -15.78 -2.33 18.16
C GLY A 446 -14.87 -1.48 19.03
N LEU A 447 -13.63 -1.19 18.61
CA LEU A 447 -12.66 -0.43 19.43
C LEU A 447 -13.23 0.90 19.93
N PHE A 448 -13.63 1.80 19.02
CA PHE A 448 -14.13 3.12 19.40
C PHE A 448 -15.51 3.05 20.05
N SER A 449 -16.39 2.19 19.54
CA SER A 449 -17.71 1.90 20.13
C SER A 449 -17.60 1.55 21.63
N ILE A 450 -16.74 0.59 21.98
CA ILE A 450 -16.60 0.09 23.35
C ILE A 450 -15.86 1.11 24.23
N CYS A 451 -14.76 1.69 23.76
CA CYS A 451 -13.99 2.69 24.52
C CYS A 451 -14.74 4.02 24.74
N SER A 452 -15.74 4.32 23.90
CA SER A 452 -16.56 5.54 23.98
C SER A 452 -17.98 5.28 24.51
N SER A 453 -18.27 4.06 24.96
CA SER A 453 -19.59 3.66 25.46
C SER A 453 -20.00 4.35 26.78
N LYS A 454 -19.04 4.83 27.56
CA LYS A 454 -19.29 5.53 28.82
C LYS A 454 -19.79 6.96 28.57
N GLY A 455 -20.89 7.34 29.22
CA GLY A 455 -21.45 8.70 29.19
C GLY A 455 -22.43 8.98 28.05
N VAL A 456 -22.83 7.93 27.32
CA VAL A 456 -23.83 7.98 26.24
C VAL A 456 -24.89 6.89 26.45
N ASP A 457 -26.10 7.15 25.99
CA ASP A 457 -27.26 6.27 26.23
C ASP A 457 -27.25 5.05 25.32
N LYS A 458 -26.75 5.20 24.09
CA LYS A 458 -26.72 4.12 23.09
C LYS A 458 -25.65 4.38 22.04
N VAL A 459 -24.93 3.32 21.68
CA VAL A 459 -23.92 3.29 20.62
C VAL A 459 -24.38 2.31 19.54
N ILE A 460 -24.35 2.75 18.28
CA ILE A 460 -24.60 1.90 17.11
C ILE A 460 -23.32 1.81 16.28
N GLY A 461 -22.67 0.66 16.29
CA GLY A 461 -21.55 0.36 15.40
C GLY A 461 -22.04 -0.22 14.08
N VAL A 462 -21.53 0.28 12.96
CA VAL A 462 -21.87 -0.22 11.63
C VAL A 462 -20.62 -0.67 10.89
N GLU A 463 -20.65 -1.90 10.39
CA GLU A 463 -19.52 -2.55 9.73
C GLU A 463 -20.04 -3.46 8.59
N ILE A 464 -19.27 -3.54 7.50
CA ILE A 464 -19.63 -4.36 6.33
C ILE A 464 -19.26 -5.84 6.53
N SER A 465 -18.23 -6.10 7.34
CA SER A 465 -17.77 -7.43 7.70
C SER A 465 -18.61 -8.05 8.82
N ALA A 466 -19.37 -9.10 8.49
CA ALA A 466 -20.15 -9.86 9.46
C ALA A 466 -19.27 -10.52 10.54
N ASP A 467 -18.06 -10.96 10.19
CA ASP A 467 -17.10 -11.53 11.15
C ASP A 467 -16.66 -10.47 12.16
N SER A 468 -16.38 -9.25 11.70
CA SER A 468 -15.98 -8.14 12.57
C SER A 468 -17.11 -7.70 13.50
N VAL A 469 -18.36 -7.66 13.00
CA VAL A 469 -19.56 -7.42 13.84
C VAL A 469 -19.71 -8.51 14.92
N SER A 470 -19.54 -9.78 14.58
CA SER A 470 -19.59 -10.89 15.54
C SER A 470 -18.52 -10.74 16.64
N PHE A 471 -17.31 -10.30 16.28
CA PHE A 471 -16.29 -9.96 17.26
C PHE A 471 -16.66 -8.73 18.09
N ALA A 472 -17.23 -7.68 17.50
CA ALA A 472 -17.66 -6.49 18.21
C ALA A 472 -18.73 -6.79 19.27
N GLU A 473 -19.72 -7.62 18.94
CA GLU A 473 -20.74 -8.10 19.90
C GLU A 473 -20.12 -8.89 21.06
N ARG A 474 -19.21 -9.83 20.73
CA ARG A 474 -18.48 -10.60 21.76
C ARG A 474 -17.61 -9.72 22.64
N ASN A 475 -16.94 -8.73 22.06
CA ASN A 475 -16.09 -7.80 22.78
C ASN A 475 -16.92 -6.91 23.71
N ALA A 476 -18.05 -6.38 23.25
CA ALA A 476 -18.94 -5.59 24.11
C ALA A 476 -19.43 -6.43 25.29
N LYS A 477 -19.86 -7.67 25.05
CA LYS A 477 -20.27 -8.61 26.10
C LYS A 477 -19.14 -8.93 27.08
N ASN A 478 -17.95 -9.25 26.59
CA ASN A 478 -16.79 -9.61 27.43
C ASN A 478 -16.30 -8.45 28.29
N ASN A 479 -16.52 -7.22 27.84
CA ASN A 479 -16.17 -6.00 28.57
C ASN A 479 -17.33 -5.45 29.42
N GLY A 480 -18.47 -6.14 29.50
CA GLY A 480 -19.63 -5.69 30.27
C GLY A 480 -20.29 -4.41 29.73
N VAL A 481 -20.18 -4.16 28.42
CA VAL A 481 -20.77 -2.99 27.76
C VAL A 481 -22.11 -3.38 27.14
N GLU A 482 -23.20 -2.91 27.74
CA GLU A 482 -24.57 -3.31 27.37
C GLU A 482 -25.27 -2.33 26.41
N ASN A 483 -24.79 -1.08 26.33
CA ASN A 483 -25.41 -0.02 25.52
C ASN A 483 -24.87 0.04 24.07
N CYS A 484 -24.08 -0.95 23.64
CA CYS A 484 -23.58 -1.07 22.26
C CYS A 484 -24.42 -2.06 21.45
N LYS A 485 -24.87 -1.63 20.27
CA LYS A 485 -25.50 -2.48 19.26
C LYS A 485 -24.66 -2.42 17.98
N PHE A 486 -24.45 -3.57 17.34
CA PHE A 486 -23.70 -3.65 16.09
C PHE A 486 -24.60 -4.11 14.95
N ILE A 487 -24.40 -3.54 13.77
CA ILE A 487 -25.21 -3.80 12.58
C ILE A 487 -24.28 -4.14 11.42
N VAL A 488 -24.56 -5.26 10.74
CA VAL A 488 -23.94 -5.57 9.44
C VAL A 488 -24.57 -4.67 8.38
N GLY A 489 -23.90 -3.57 8.06
CA GLY A 489 -24.39 -2.55 7.14
C GLY A 489 -23.96 -2.83 5.70
N LYS A 490 -24.89 -2.71 4.75
CA LYS A 490 -24.53 -2.55 3.34
C LYS A 490 -24.28 -1.07 3.07
N ALA A 491 -23.26 -0.74 2.27
CA ALA A 491 -22.82 0.64 2.03
C ALA A 491 -23.96 1.56 1.52
N GLU A 492 -24.98 1.00 0.89
CA GLU A 492 -26.08 1.73 0.28
C GLU A 492 -27.17 2.21 1.25
N LYS A 493 -27.25 1.66 2.46
CA LYS A 493 -28.36 1.91 3.41
C LYS A 493 -27.87 2.01 4.86
N LEU A 494 -26.72 2.64 5.05
CA LEU A 494 -26.00 2.62 6.32
C LEU A 494 -26.80 3.34 7.43
N PHE A 495 -27.41 4.49 7.10
CA PHE A 495 -28.15 5.32 8.06
C PHE A 495 -29.67 5.07 8.07
N GLU A 496 -30.24 4.34 7.09
CA GLU A 496 -31.68 4.03 7.08
C GLU A 496 -32.12 3.18 8.29
N SER A 497 -31.21 2.37 8.83
CA SER A 497 -31.47 1.45 9.96
C SER A 497 -31.11 2.02 11.33
N ILE A 498 -30.61 3.27 11.36
CA ILE A 498 -30.12 3.92 12.57
C ILE A 498 -31.27 4.71 13.20
N ASP A 499 -31.76 4.20 14.32
CA ASP A 499 -32.81 4.83 15.13
C ASP A 499 -32.17 5.67 16.25
N THR A 500 -31.56 6.80 15.85
CA THR A 500 -31.02 7.84 16.74
C THR A 500 -31.28 9.24 16.16
N PRO A 501 -31.80 10.20 16.95
CA PRO A 501 -31.99 11.59 16.52
C PRO A 501 -30.68 12.28 16.15
N ALA A 502 -30.62 12.91 14.98
CA ALA A 502 -29.42 13.51 14.44
C ALA A 502 -28.84 14.64 15.33
N ASP A 503 -29.71 15.49 15.91
CA ASP A 503 -29.35 16.61 16.79
C ASP A 503 -28.75 16.19 18.14
N SER A 504 -28.86 14.91 18.48
CA SER A 504 -28.34 14.28 19.69
C SER A 504 -27.30 13.19 19.39
N THR A 505 -26.85 13.06 18.13
CA THR A 505 -25.93 12.01 17.70
C THR A 505 -24.56 12.56 17.31
N SER A 506 -23.49 11.98 17.84
CA SER A 506 -22.13 12.15 17.33
C SER A 506 -21.73 10.94 16.50
N VAL A 507 -21.12 11.14 15.33
CA VAL A 507 -20.63 10.09 14.44
C VAL A 507 -19.11 9.97 14.55
N ILE A 508 -18.61 8.77 14.81
CA ILE A 508 -17.21 8.39 14.63
C ILE A 508 -17.07 7.86 13.21
N LEU A 509 -16.05 8.33 12.50
CA LEU A 509 -15.80 7.97 11.13
C LEU A 509 -14.33 7.54 10.96
N ASP A 510 -14.07 6.23 10.84
CA ASP A 510 -12.72 5.65 10.60
C ASP A 510 -12.65 4.87 9.27
N PRO A 511 -12.78 5.54 8.12
CA PRO A 511 -12.86 4.88 6.82
C PRO A 511 -11.50 4.30 6.38
N PRO A 512 -11.49 3.38 5.40
CA PRO A 512 -10.25 2.88 4.82
C PRO A 512 -9.43 3.99 4.15
N ARG A 513 -8.18 3.70 3.75
CA ARG A 513 -7.23 4.65 3.12
C ARG A 513 -7.77 5.43 1.91
N LYS A 514 -8.84 4.97 1.26
CA LYS A 514 -9.48 5.67 0.13
C LYS A 514 -10.43 6.80 0.58
N GLY A 515 -10.67 6.92 1.87
CA GLY A 515 -11.73 7.75 2.46
C GLY A 515 -13.10 7.12 2.28
N CYS A 516 -14.12 7.94 2.47
CA CYS A 516 -15.51 7.57 2.24
C CYS A 516 -15.82 7.47 0.75
N ASP A 517 -16.72 6.57 0.38
CA ASP A 517 -17.32 6.60 -0.95
C ASP A 517 -18.41 7.68 -1.05
N GLU A 518 -18.74 8.07 -2.28
CA GLU A 518 -19.70 9.16 -2.55
C GLU A 518 -21.09 8.86 -1.98
N LEU A 519 -21.49 7.60 -1.94
CA LEU A 519 -22.80 7.19 -1.45
C LEU A 519 -22.87 7.29 0.08
N PHE A 520 -21.79 6.94 0.77
CA PHE A 520 -21.65 7.15 2.21
C PHE A 520 -21.64 8.64 2.55
N LEU A 521 -20.87 9.46 1.83
CA LEU A 521 -20.81 10.90 2.04
C LEU A 521 -22.19 11.55 1.94
N LYS A 522 -22.97 11.20 0.91
CA LYS A 522 -24.35 11.67 0.73
C LYS A 522 -25.28 11.26 1.86
N GLN A 523 -25.20 10.00 2.30
CA GLN A 523 -26.05 9.52 3.39
C GLN A 523 -25.70 10.19 4.73
N LEU A 524 -24.42 10.35 5.04
CA LEU A 524 -23.99 11.02 6.27
C LEU A 524 -24.36 12.50 6.27
N ALA A 525 -24.19 13.18 5.13
CA ALA A 525 -24.65 14.55 4.94
C ALA A 525 -26.18 14.68 5.12
N ALA A 526 -26.95 13.77 4.53
CA ALA A 526 -28.41 13.75 4.70
C ALA A 526 -28.85 13.42 6.14
N TYR A 527 -28.11 12.56 6.83
CA TYR A 527 -28.34 12.24 8.24
C TYR A 527 -28.07 13.45 9.15
N ASN A 528 -27.11 14.30 8.76
CA ASN A 528 -26.77 15.56 9.42
C ASN A 528 -26.59 15.48 10.96
N PRO A 529 -25.64 14.65 11.44
CA PRO A 529 -25.43 14.48 12.88
C PRO A 529 -24.90 15.77 13.52
N ALA A 530 -25.19 15.97 14.80
CA ALA A 530 -24.72 17.10 15.58
C ALA A 530 -23.19 17.24 15.63
N ARG A 531 -22.45 16.14 15.46
CA ARG A 531 -21.00 16.15 15.37
C ARG A 531 -20.45 14.98 14.58
N ILE A 532 -19.34 15.21 13.88
CA ILE A 532 -18.53 14.15 13.25
C ILE A 532 -17.11 14.23 13.81
N VAL A 533 -16.59 13.10 14.31
CA VAL A 533 -15.17 12.91 14.63
C VAL A 533 -14.58 11.99 13.57
N TYR A 534 -13.87 12.59 12.61
CA TYR A 534 -13.23 11.89 11.49
C TYR A 534 -11.80 11.47 11.87
N ILE A 535 -11.57 10.16 11.94
CA ILE A 535 -10.27 9.52 12.14
C ILE A 535 -9.75 9.04 10.78
N SER A 536 -8.52 9.40 10.41
CA SER A 536 -7.99 9.03 9.09
C SER A 536 -6.54 8.58 9.14
N CYS A 537 -6.25 7.48 8.44
CA CYS A 537 -4.90 7.06 8.11
C CYS A 537 -4.38 7.65 6.77
N ASN A 538 -5.23 8.37 6.02
CA ASN A 538 -4.88 9.12 4.82
C ASN A 538 -5.48 10.53 4.86
N VAL A 539 -4.64 11.52 5.19
CA VAL A 539 -5.11 12.90 5.33
C VAL A 539 -5.59 13.53 4.02
N HIS A 540 -5.12 13.05 2.86
CA HIS A 540 -5.54 13.60 1.56
C HIS A 540 -7.00 13.27 1.24
N SER A 541 -7.43 12.03 1.53
CA SER A 541 -8.85 11.66 1.39
C SER A 541 -9.71 12.32 2.45
N GLN A 542 -9.20 12.50 3.68
CA GLN A 542 -9.92 13.27 4.70
C GLN A 542 -10.17 14.71 4.26
N ALA A 543 -9.16 15.42 3.77
CA ALA A 543 -9.31 16.80 3.30
C ALA A 543 -10.35 16.92 2.17
N ARG A 544 -10.32 15.99 1.20
CA ARG A 544 -11.34 15.88 0.15
C ARG A 544 -12.74 15.71 0.73
N ASP A 545 -12.91 14.77 1.67
CA ASP A 545 -14.20 14.41 2.24
C ASP A 545 -14.77 15.54 3.14
N VAL A 546 -13.90 16.24 3.89
CA VAL A 546 -14.28 17.41 4.69
C VAL A 546 -14.72 18.57 3.80
N GLN A 547 -14.03 18.82 2.67
CA GLN A 547 -14.49 19.82 1.71
C GLN A 547 -15.88 19.48 1.16
N TYR A 548 -16.13 18.20 0.87
CA TYR A 548 -17.44 17.75 0.43
C TYR A 548 -18.55 18.09 1.43
N PHE A 549 -18.37 17.74 2.72
CA PHE A 549 -19.36 18.01 3.76
C PHE A 549 -19.70 19.49 3.91
N LEU A 550 -18.69 20.36 3.85
CA LEU A 550 -18.89 21.79 4.11
C LEU A 550 -19.28 22.62 2.87
N LYS A 551 -19.02 22.11 1.65
CA LYS A 551 -19.19 22.91 0.42
C LYS A 551 -20.05 22.28 -0.64
N ASP A 552 -19.83 20.99 -0.90
CA ASP A 552 -20.45 20.29 -2.02
C ASP A 552 -21.79 19.63 -1.65
N THR A 553 -22.17 19.73 -0.38
CA THR A 553 -23.46 19.28 0.13
C THR A 553 -24.55 20.31 -0.19
N PRO A 554 -25.74 19.90 -0.69
CA PRO A 554 -26.87 20.80 -0.92
C PRO A 554 -27.19 21.62 0.33
N GLU A 555 -27.56 22.90 0.18
CA GLU A 555 -27.74 23.84 1.31
C GLU A 555 -28.68 23.34 2.41
N GLU A 556 -29.70 22.56 2.06
CA GLU A 556 -30.66 21.96 3.00
C GLU A 556 -30.08 20.81 3.86
N SER A 557 -28.88 20.32 3.53
CA SER A 557 -28.21 19.18 4.18
C SER A 557 -26.79 19.49 4.67
N ARG A 558 -26.38 20.76 4.67
CA ARG A 558 -25.08 21.17 5.23
C ARG A 558 -25.10 21.02 6.75
N ALA A 559 -24.07 20.35 7.28
CA ALA A 559 -23.88 20.13 8.71
C ALA A 559 -23.30 21.34 9.44
#